data_AF-A0A2S4V6W5-F1
#
_entry.id   AF-A0A2S4V6W5-F1
#
_cell.length_a   1.000
_cell.length_b   1.000
_cell.length_c   1.000
_cell.angle_alpha   90.00
_cell.angle_beta   90.00
_cell.angle_gamma   90.00
#
_symmetry.space_group_name_H-M   'P 1'
#
loop_
_entity.id
_entity.type
_entity.pdbx_description
1 polymer ?
#
loop_
_entity_poly.entity_id
_entity_poly.type
_entity_poly.pdbx_seq_one_letter_code
_entity_poly.pdbx_strand_id
1 'polypeptide(L)'
;MTKPKDLRSWFDGLIKLLKLERYPKKQGFELLTSEKVKCGKTKLLEQMEISIGALGVCSTDIGPGGKTMVEFERPGQYHTDPKLPYHTLRSGVPVGIIDHELGSKKP
;
A
#
# COMPACT_ATOMS: atom_id res chain seq x y z
N MET A 1 17.46 -25.31 31.91
CA MET A 1 16.07 -25.33 31.40
C MET A 1 15.38 -24.06 31.87
N THR A 2 15.04 -23.15 30.95
CA THR A 2 14.30 -21.90 31.26
C THR A 2 12.93 -22.25 31.83
N LYS A 3 12.55 -21.67 32.97
CA LYS A 3 11.27 -22.00 33.61
C LYS A 3 10.13 -21.51 32.70
N PRO A 4 8.99 -22.21 32.65
CA PRO A 4 7.88 -21.84 31.76
C PRO A 4 7.31 -20.43 32.03
N LYS A 5 7.51 -19.88 33.24
CA LYS A 5 7.17 -18.50 33.58
C LYS A 5 8.06 -17.47 32.87
N ASP A 6 9.35 -17.79 32.71
CA ASP A 6 10.33 -16.90 32.08
C ASP A 6 10.04 -16.78 30.57
N LEU A 7 9.63 -17.89 29.94
CA LEU A 7 9.21 -17.89 28.53
C LEU A 7 7.96 -17.03 28.29
N ARG A 8 6.96 -17.12 29.17
CA ARG A 8 5.74 -16.29 29.06
C ARG A 8 6.06 -14.81 29.15
N SER A 9 6.86 -14.42 30.15
CA SER A 9 7.30 -13.03 30.30
C SER A 9 8.08 -12.54 29.09
N TRP A 10 8.92 -13.39 28.49
CA TRP A 10 9.64 -13.07 27.26
C TRP A 10 8.69 -12.89 26.06
N PHE A 11 7.72 -13.79 25.85
CA PHE A 11 6.71 -13.65 24.79
C PHE A 11 5.86 -12.40 24.97
N ASP A 12 5.47 -12.07 26.19
CA ASP A 12 4.71 -10.84 26.49
C ASP A 12 5.53 -9.60 26.15
N GLY A 13 6.84 -9.62 26.43
CA GLY A 13 7.79 -8.60 26.02
C GLY A 13 7.85 -8.45 24.50
N LEU A 14 7.98 -9.56 23.75
CA LEU A 14 8.00 -9.54 22.28
C LEU A 14 6.70 -9.03 21.68
N ILE A 15 5.55 -9.49 22.19
CA ILE A 15 4.23 -9.03 21.74
C ILE A 15 4.08 -7.52 21.98
N LYS A 16 4.57 -7.02 23.13
CA LYS A 16 4.59 -5.59 23.42
C LYS A 16 5.44 -4.82 22.41
N LEU A 17 6.64 -5.29 22.10
CA LEU A 17 7.52 -4.65 21.11
C LEU A 17 6.90 -4.65 19.70
N LEU A 18 6.31 -5.76 19.27
CA LEU A 18 5.63 -5.85 17.98
C LEU A 18 4.44 -4.90 17.89
N LYS A 19 3.69 -4.72 18.98
CA LYS A 19 2.60 -3.73 19.04
C LYS A 19 3.13 -2.30 18.93
N LEU A 20 4.23 -1.98 19.62
CA LEU A 20 4.87 -0.68 19.56
C LEU A 20 5.43 -0.36 18.17
N GLU A 21 5.97 -1.35 17.46
CA GLU A 21 6.43 -1.17 16.07
C GLU A 21 5.24 -1.02 15.10
N ARG A 22 4.19 -1.82 15.28
CA ARG A 22 3.02 -1.83 14.38
C ARG A 22 2.23 -0.52 14.45
N TYR A 23 2.13 0.10 15.63
CA TYR A 23 1.32 1.30 15.84
C TYR A 23 1.71 2.52 14.95
N PRO A 24 2.97 2.99 14.93
CA PRO A 24 3.38 4.09 14.07
C PRO A 24 3.33 3.72 12.59
N LYS A 25 3.68 2.47 12.25
CA LYS A 25 3.62 1.98 10.86
C LYS A 25 2.20 2.02 10.30
N LYS A 26 1.22 1.60 11.11
CA LYS A 26 -0.20 1.68 10.75
C LYS A 26 -0.64 3.13 10.56
N GLN A 27 -0.30 4.02 11.48
CA GLN A 27 -0.67 5.44 11.37
C GLN A 27 -0.06 6.09 10.13
N GLY A 28 1.22 5.84 9.84
CA GLY A 28 1.87 6.36 8.63
C GLY A 28 1.17 5.90 7.36
N PHE A 29 0.83 4.61 7.27
CA PHE A 29 0.09 4.06 6.13
C PHE A 29 -1.32 4.67 6.00
N GLU A 30 -2.03 4.82 7.12
CA GLU A 30 -3.37 5.41 7.16
C GLU A 30 -3.35 6.89 6.73
N LEU A 31 -2.32 7.65 7.14
CA LEU A 31 -2.11 9.03 6.71
C LEU A 31 -1.86 9.12 5.19
N LEU A 32 -1.00 8.26 4.64
CA LEU A 32 -0.72 8.20 3.20
C LEU A 32 -1.97 7.84 2.39
N THR A 33 -2.85 7.02 2.97
CA THR A 33 -4.10 6.57 2.33
C THR A 33 -5.31 7.44 2.72
N SER A 34 -5.11 8.53 3.47
CA SER A 34 -6.19 9.41 3.91
C SER A 34 -6.76 10.23 2.76
N GLU A 35 -8.04 10.60 2.85
CA GLU A 35 -8.73 11.41 1.82
C GLU A 35 -8.01 12.73 1.50
N LYS A 36 -7.36 13.35 2.49
CA LYS A 36 -6.61 14.59 2.32
C LYS A 36 -5.34 14.41 1.49
N VAL A 37 -4.72 13.23 1.52
CA VAL A 37 -3.55 12.91 0.70
C VAL A 37 -3.97 12.39 -0.68
N LYS A 38 -5.13 11.73 -0.75
CA LYS A 38 -5.77 11.28 -1.99
C LYS A 38 -6.12 12.44 -2.93
N CYS A 39 -6.59 13.56 -2.39
CA CYS A 39 -6.99 14.75 -3.15
C CYS A 39 -5.78 15.65 -3.47
N GLY A 40 -5.22 15.56 -4.69
CA GLY A 40 -4.28 16.55 -5.22
C GLY A 40 -2.77 16.35 -4.97
N LYS A 41 -2.32 15.29 -4.27
CA LYS A 41 -0.88 15.01 -4.06
C LYS A 41 -0.34 13.74 -4.74
N THR A 42 -1.12 13.09 -5.60
CA THR A 42 -0.73 11.86 -6.30
C THR A 42 0.58 12.02 -7.09
N LYS A 43 0.74 13.11 -7.84
CA LYS A 43 2.00 13.39 -8.56
C LYS A 43 3.22 13.52 -7.65
N LEU A 44 3.07 14.09 -6.45
CA LEU A 44 4.16 14.23 -5.49
C LEU A 44 4.56 12.86 -4.93
N LEU A 45 3.59 11.99 -4.66
CA LEU A 45 3.83 10.63 -4.17
C LEU A 45 4.50 9.74 -5.24
N GLU A 46 4.18 9.95 -6.53
CA GLU A 46 4.89 9.34 -7.64
C GLU A 46 6.35 9.81 -7.71
N GLN A 47 6.60 11.11 -7.54
CA GLN A 47 7.97 11.65 -7.47
C GLN A 47 8.76 11.11 -6.27
N MET A 48 8.08 10.76 -5.18
CA MET A 48 8.67 10.10 -4.01
C MET A 48 8.77 8.58 -4.17
N GLU A 49 8.39 8.00 -5.31
CA GLU A 49 8.49 6.57 -5.63
C GLU A 49 7.65 5.66 -4.70
N ILE A 50 6.64 6.22 -4.04
CA ILE A 50 5.76 5.53 -3.07
C ILE A 50 4.32 5.33 -3.58
N SER A 51 4.02 5.82 -4.79
CA SER A 51 2.75 5.54 -5.47
C SER A 51 2.95 5.44 -6.98
N ILE A 52 2.01 4.81 -7.66
CA ILE A 52 1.89 4.81 -9.11
C ILE A 52 0.47 5.29 -9.45
N GLY A 53 0.37 6.32 -10.25
CA GLY A 53 -0.88 6.93 -10.69
C GLY A 53 -1.22 6.61 -12.14
N ALA A 54 -2.43 7.01 -12.52
CA ALA A 54 -2.98 6.86 -13.87
C ALA A 54 -2.88 5.41 -14.41
N LEU A 55 -3.22 4.44 -13.56
CA LEU A 55 -3.31 3.04 -13.92
C LEU A 55 -4.73 2.69 -14.37
N GLY A 56 -4.84 1.78 -15.34
CA GLY A 56 -6.08 1.16 -15.79
C GLY A 56 -6.12 -0.31 -15.40
N VAL A 57 -7.32 -0.90 -15.33
CA VAL A 57 -7.49 -2.34 -15.11
C VAL A 57 -7.23 -3.07 -16.43
N CYS A 58 -6.24 -3.98 -16.42
CA CYS A 58 -5.92 -4.85 -17.55
C CYS A 58 -6.79 -6.12 -17.52
N SER A 59 -6.87 -6.76 -16.36
CA SER A 59 -7.62 -8.01 -16.15
C SER A 59 -8.17 -8.11 -14.72
N THR A 60 -9.17 -8.96 -14.53
CA THR A 60 -9.74 -9.27 -13.21
C THR A 60 -10.06 -10.75 -13.16
N ASP A 61 -9.36 -11.47 -12.28
CA ASP A 61 -9.42 -12.92 -12.17
C ASP A 61 -9.70 -13.37 -10.73
N ILE A 62 -10.10 -14.64 -10.57
CA ILE A 62 -10.21 -15.28 -9.25
C ILE A 62 -8.91 -16.03 -8.98
N GLY A 63 -8.15 -15.54 -8.01
CA GLY A 63 -6.89 -16.12 -7.58
C GLY A 63 -7.00 -17.15 -6.45
N PRO A 64 -5.83 -17.61 -5.96
CA PRO A 64 -5.75 -18.63 -4.93
C PRO A 64 -6.47 -18.23 -3.64
N GLY A 65 -7.25 -19.17 -3.09
CA GLY A 65 -8.04 -18.93 -1.89
C GLY A 65 -9.26 -18.03 -2.11
N GLY A 66 -9.74 -17.90 -3.34
CA GLY A 66 -10.96 -17.15 -3.68
C GLY A 66 -10.78 -15.64 -3.64
N LYS A 67 -9.55 -15.14 -3.73
CA LYS A 67 -9.24 -13.71 -3.72
C LYS A 67 -9.33 -13.15 -5.12
N THR A 68 -9.94 -11.98 -5.29
CA THR A 68 -9.90 -11.26 -6.56
C THR A 68 -8.48 -10.79 -6.85
N MET A 69 -7.92 -11.19 -7.99
CA MET A 69 -6.70 -10.61 -8.53
C MET A 69 -7.09 -9.57 -9.56
N VAL A 70 -6.50 -8.38 -9.44
CA VAL A 70 -6.69 -7.28 -10.39
C VAL A 70 -5.31 -6.92 -10.91
N GLU A 71 -5.13 -7.03 -12.22
CA GLU A 71 -3.90 -6.61 -12.88
C GLU A 71 -4.08 -5.19 -13.40
N PHE A 72 -3.07 -4.36 -13.14
CA PHE A 72 -3.07 -2.96 -13.53
C PHE A 72 -1.99 -2.70 -14.57
N GLU A 73 -2.31 -1.87 -15.55
CA GLU A 73 -1.38 -1.43 -16.59
C GLU A 73 -1.45 0.07 -16.80
N ARG A 74 -0.50 0.60 -17.58
CA ARG A 74 -0.59 1.97 -18.10
C ARG A 74 -1.33 1.95 -19.43
N PRO A 75 -2.60 2.40 -19.47
CA PRO A 75 -3.37 2.37 -20.70
C PRO A 75 -2.80 3.38 -21.70
N GLY A 76 -2.75 2.99 -22.98
CA GLY A 76 -2.28 3.84 -24.07
C GLY A 76 -3.12 5.10 -24.31
N GLN A 77 -4.30 5.21 -23.68
CA GLN A 77 -5.14 6.41 -23.70
C GLN A 77 -4.54 7.58 -22.90
N TYR A 78 -3.75 7.29 -21.86
CA TYR A 78 -3.17 8.32 -20.98
C TYR A 78 -1.65 8.37 -21.04
N HIS A 79 -0.99 7.34 -21.56
CA HIS A 79 0.47 7.21 -21.58
C HIS A 79 0.99 6.83 -22.96
N THR A 80 2.14 7.39 -23.33
CA THR A 80 2.88 7.02 -24.54
C THR A 80 3.82 5.84 -24.33
N ASP A 81 4.22 5.58 -23.07
CA ASP A 81 5.06 4.43 -22.67
C ASP A 81 4.26 3.51 -21.73
N PRO A 82 4.08 2.23 -22.09
CA PRO A 82 3.39 1.26 -21.22
C PRO A 82 4.20 0.87 -19.97
N LYS A 83 5.49 1.23 -19.88
CA LYS A 83 6.31 0.91 -18.72
C LYS A 83 5.86 1.67 -17.47
N LEU A 84 5.81 0.93 -16.35
CA LEU A 84 5.59 1.52 -15.04
C LEU A 84 6.76 2.47 -14.68
N PRO A 85 6.47 3.62 -14.05
CA PRO A 85 7.51 4.51 -13.56
C PRO A 85 8.29 3.82 -12.42
N TYR A 86 9.48 4.34 -12.13
CA TYR A 86 10.29 3.81 -11.04
C TYR A 86 9.54 3.91 -9.71
N HIS A 87 9.56 2.83 -8.93
CA HIS A 87 8.78 2.71 -7.70
C HIS A 87 9.47 1.79 -6.70
N THR A 88 9.12 1.95 -5.43
CA THR A 88 9.60 1.09 -4.34
C THR A 88 8.67 -0.09 -4.04
N LEU A 89 7.55 -0.21 -4.76
CA LEU A 89 6.57 -1.28 -4.57
C LEU A 89 7.16 -2.66 -4.89
N ARG A 90 6.95 -3.60 -3.97
CA ARG A 90 7.42 -4.98 -4.06
C ARG A 90 6.27 -5.94 -3.80
N SER A 91 6.39 -7.15 -4.31
CA SER A 91 5.41 -8.21 -4.04
C SER A 91 5.27 -8.44 -2.53
N GLY A 92 4.03 -8.61 -2.06
CA GLY A 92 3.69 -8.83 -0.66
C GLY A 92 3.55 -7.56 0.19
N VAL A 93 3.82 -6.38 -0.35
CA VAL A 93 3.58 -5.10 0.35
C VAL A 93 2.08 -4.75 0.28
N PRO A 94 1.45 -4.36 1.40
CA PRO A 94 0.08 -3.87 1.38
C PRO A 94 0.00 -2.53 0.65
N VAL A 95 -0.95 -2.41 -0.26
CA VAL A 95 -1.18 -1.19 -1.05
C VAL A 95 -2.64 -0.74 -0.92
N GLY A 96 -2.86 0.56 -1.03
CA GLY A 96 -4.19 1.14 -1.13
C GLY A 96 -4.52 1.48 -2.58
N ILE A 97 -5.72 1.11 -3.04
CA ILE A 97 -6.23 1.52 -4.36
C ILE A 97 -7.04 2.80 -4.16
N ILE A 98 -6.75 3.81 -4.96
CA ILE A 98 -7.37 5.12 -4.90
C ILE A 98 -7.94 5.42 -6.29
N ASP A 99 -9.21 5.81 -6.33
CA ASP A 99 -9.85 6.25 -7.58
C ASP A 99 -9.18 7.54 -8.09
N HIS A 100 -8.88 7.57 -9.38
CA HIS A 100 -8.27 8.71 -10.05
C HIS A 100 -9.16 9.96 -9.96
N GLU A 101 -10.48 9.81 -10.03
CA GLU A 101 -11.43 10.92 -10.02
C GLU A 101 -11.50 11.63 -8.66
N LEU A 102 -11.26 10.90 -7.57
CA LEU A 102 -11.18 11.50 -6.23
C LEU A 102 -9.92 12.34 -6.04
N GLY A 103 -8.87 12.08 -6.82
CA GLY A 103 -7.62 12.86 -6.79
C GLY A 103 -7.66 14.18 -7.56
N SER A 104 -8.63 14.32 -8.48
CA SER A 104 -8.74 15.46 -9.40
C SER A 104 -9.71 16.55 -8.94
N LYS A 105 -10.43 16.35 -7.83
CA LYS A 105 -11.19 17.45 -7.21
C LYS A 105 -10.20 18.50 -6.72
N LYS A 106 -10.17 19.67 -7.37
CA LYS A 106 -9.52 20.85 -6.78
C LYS A 106 -10.16 21.11 -5.40
N PRO A 107 -9.37 21.48 -4.38
CA PRO A 107 -9.92 21.91 -3.10
C PRO A 107 -10.88 23.10 -3.29
#